data_AF-A0A934BEI1-F1
#
_entry.id   AF-A0A934BEI1-F1
#
_cell.length_a   1.000
_cell.length_b   1.000
_cell.length_c   1.000
_cell.angle_alpha   90.00
_cell.angle_beta   90.00
_cell.angle_gamma   90.00
#
_symmetry.space_group_name_H-M   'P 1'
#
loop_
_entity.id
_entity.type
_entity.pdbx_description
1 polymer ?
#
loop_
_entity_poly.entity_id
_entity_poly.type
_entity_poly.pdbx_seq_one_letter_code
_entity_poly.pdbx_strand_id
1 'polypeptide(L)'
;MHEVTRTKDFYVQSSNNTPDVDIKSWHLEVSGLVEKPVLLSFDDILTPPPYSEYITICIGNNVGGNAVVNALWQGIKLKYLRITAGDGRRL
;
A
#
# COMPACT_ATOMS: atom_id res chain seq x y z
N MET A 1 25.31 7.13 -5.95
CA MET A 1 24.29 6.06 -6.02
C MET A 1 23.87 5.81 -4.58
N HIS A 2 22.60 5.98 -4.25
CA HIS A 2 22.11 5.69 -2.90
C HIS A 2 21.46 4.32 -2.92
N GLU A 3 21.73 3.49 -1.91
CA GLU A 3 21.08 2.20 -1.73
C GLU A 3 19.57 2.35 -1.57
N VAL A 4 19.14 3.45 -0.96
CA VAL A 4 17.75 3.89 -0.84
C VAL A 4 17.54 5.10 -1.74
N THR A 5 16.62 5.02 -2.70
CA THR A 5 16.25 6.15 -3.55
C THR A 5 15.63 7.25 -2.67
N ARG A 6 16.00 8.52 -2.88
CA ARG A 6 15.35 9.63 -2.15
C ARG A 6 13.93 9.79 -2.71
N THR A 7 12.94 10.08 -1.86
CA THR A 7 11.53 10.23 -2.28
C THR A 7 11.34 11.20 -3.46
N LYS A 8 12.08 12.31 -3.47
CA LYS A 8 12.03 13.29 -4.56
C LYS A 8 12.60 12.80 -5.91
N ASP A 9 13.36 11.71 -5.88
CA ASP A 9 13.97 11.08 -7.06
C ASP A 9 13.19 9.81 -7.48
N PHE A 10 12.02 9.55 -6.89
CA PHE A 10 11.20 8.40 -7.29
C PHE A 10 10.71 8.58 -8.72
N TYR A 11 10.79 7.52 -9.53
CA TYR A 11 10.03 7.50 -10.76
C TYR A 11 8.54 7.44 -10.41
N VAL A 12 7.73 8.25 -11.11
CA VAL A 12 6.29 8.31 -10.91
C VAL A 12 5.61 7.77 -12.16
N GLN A 13 4.80 6.73 -11.99
CA GLN A 13 3.93 6.22 -13.04
C GLN A 13 2.49 6.38 -12.58
N SER A 14 1.66 7.04 -13.38
CA SER A 14 0.23 7.13 -13.15
C SER A 14 -0.52 6.91 -14.46
N SER A 15 -1.68 6.27 -14.37
CA SER A 15 -2.62 6.16 -15.50
C SER A 15 -3.67 7.27 -15.47
N ASN A 16 -3.86 7.94 -14.33
CA ASN A 16 -4.87 8.97 -14.09
C ASN A 16 -4.28 10.16 -13.31
N ASN A 17 -5.07 11.20 -13.06
CA ASN A 17 -4.67 12.30 -12.17
C ASN A 17 -4.56 11.83 -10.71
N THR A 18 -3.66 12.47 -9.95
CA THR A 18 -3.56 12.26 -8.50
C THR A 18 -4.78 12.86 -7.80
N PRO A 19 -5.55 12.08 -7.03
CA PRO A 19 -6.69 12.61 -6.29
C PRO A 19 -6.25 13.48 -5.12
N ASP A 20 -7.05 14.49 -4.79
CA ASP A 20 -7.00 15.17 -3.50
C ASP A 20 -7.83 14.37 -2.50
N VAL A 21 -7.24 14.01 -1.36
CA VAL A 21 -7.82 13.06 -0.40
C VAL A 21 -7.88 13.71 0.98
N ASP A 22 -9.11 13.90 1.50
CA ASP A 22 -9.31 14.27 2.91
C ASP A 22 -9.27 13.02 3.79
N ILE A 23 -8.18 12.93 4.57
CA ILE A 23 -7.91 11.82 5.47
C ILE A 23 -8.99 11.60 6.53
N LYS A 24 -9.75 12.64 6.91
CA LYS A 24 -10.82 12.53 7.91
C LYS A 24 -12.06 11.81 7.37
N SER A 25 -12.26 11.86 6.05
CA SER A 25 -13.38 11.21 5.36
C SER A 25 -12.96 9.95 4.60
N TRP A 26 -11.66 9.67 4.52
CA TRP A 26 -11.12 8.54 3.79
C TRP A 26 -11.40 7.21 4.51
N HIS A 27 -11.73 6.18 3.73
CA HIS A 27 -11.92 4.83 4.23
C HIS A 27 -11.29 3.81 3.27
N LEU A 28 -10.74 2.73 3.84
CA LEU A 28 -10.38 1.51 3.12
C LEU A 28 -11.52 0.50 3.23
N GLU A 29 -12.12 0.14 2.10
CA GLU A 29 -13.07 -0.96 2.02
C GLU A 29 -12.34 -2.29 1.79
N VAL A 30 -12.65 -3.29 2.64
CA VAL A 30 -12.24 -4.67 2.46
C VAL A 30 -13.51 -5.52 2.28
N SER A 31 -13.77 -5.93 1.05
CA SER A 31 -14.98 -6.66 0.65
C SER A 31 -14.66 -7.81 -0.33
N GLY A 32 -15.69 -8.43 -0.92
CA GLY A 32 -15.56 -9.61 -1.77
C GLY A 32 -15.74 -10.92 -1.01
N LEU A 33 -14.88 -11.91 -1.23
CA LEU A 33 -14.95 -13.23 -0.58
C LEU A 33 -14.37 -13.19 0.84
N VAL A 34 -15.03 -12.45 1.72
CA VAL A 34 -14.72 -12.29 3.14
C VAL A 34 -15.93 -12.68 3.98
N GLU A 35 -15.72 -13.03 5.25
CA GLU A 35 -16.84 -13.38 6.15
C GLU A 35 -17.67 -12.15 6.50
N LYS A 36 -16.99 -11.03 6.75
CA LYS A 36 -17.60 -9.75 7.11
C LYS A 36 -16.90 -8.60 6.38
N PRO A 37 -17.56 -7.97 5.39
CA PRO A 37 -17.05 -6.74 4.80
C PRO A 37 -16.83 -5.65 5.86
N VAL A 38 -15.73 -4.90 5.73
CA VAL A 38 -15.38 -3.82 6.68
C VAL A 38 -14.99 -2.53 5.94
N LEU A 39 -15.28 -1.40 6.59
CA LEU A 39 -14.77 -0.08 6.22
C LEU A 39 -13.84 0.38 7.35
N LEU A 40 -12.60 0.68 7.02
CA LEU A 40 -11.57 1.10 7.98
C LEU A 40 -11.22 2.57 7.74
N SER A 41 -11.29 3.40 8.78
CA SER A 41 -10.77 4.76 8.75
C SER A 41 -9.24 4.77 8.71
N PHE A 42 -8.62 5.92 8.48
CA PHE A 42 -7.16 6.02 8.57
C PHE A 42 -6.63 5.70 9.97
N ASP A 43 -7.35 6.09 11.03
CA ASP A 43 -6.96 5.78 12.42
C ASP A 43 -7.01 4.29 12.73
N ASP A 44 -7.96 3.55 12.13
CA ASP A 44 -8.00 2.09 12.23
C ASP A 44 -6.75 1.43 11.61
N ILE A 45 -6.19 2.03 10.55
CA ILE A 45 -4.94 1.56 9.92
C ILE A 45 -3.70 1.83 10.78
N LEU A 46 -3.74 2.84 11.65
CA LEU A 46 -2.64 3.17 12.57
C LEU A 46 -2.62 2.31 13.85
N THR A 47 -3.70 1.58 14.12
CA THR A 47 -3.86 0.78 15.34
C THR A 47 -2.97 -0.48 15.40
N PRO A 48 -2.76 -1.25 14.32
CA PRO A 48 -1.95 -2.48 14.35
C PRO A 48 -0.45 -2.19 14.50
N PRO A 49 0.37 -3.18 14.90
CA PRO A 49 1.81 -3.03 14.94
C PRO A 49 2.37 -2.59 13.57
N PRO A 50 3.21 -1.53 13.53
CA PRO A 50 3.81 -1.07 12.29
C PRO A 50 4.76 -2.14 11.74
N TYR A 51 4.86 -2.18 10.42
CA TYR A 51 5.78 -3.04 9.69
C TYR A 51 6.55 -2.21 8.68
N SER A 52 7.85 -2.48 8.56
CA SER A 52 8.72 -1.80 7.61
C SER A 52 9.62 -2.78 6.87
N GLU A 53 9.78 -2.57 5.57
CA GLU A 53 10.56 -3.45 4.71
C GLU A 53 11.19 -2.66 3.55
N TYR A 54 12.43 -3.00 3.21
CA TYR A 54 13.07 -2.47 2.00
C TYR A 54 12.54 -3.23 0.79
N ILE A 55 11.88 -2.52 -0.13
CA ILE A 55 11.29 -3.11 -1.32
C ILE A 55 11.72 -2.31 -2.55
N THR A 56 12.21 -3.03 -3.55
CA THR A 56 12.47 -2.50 -4.89
C THR A 56 11.21 -2.63 -5.76
N ILE A 57 10.78 -1.54 -6.37
CA ILE A 57 9.67 -1.50 -7.32
C ILE A 57 10.22 -1.11 -8.70
N CYS A 58 9.79 -1.82 -9.74
CA CYS A 58 10.17 -1.62 -11.13
C CYS A 58 8.93 -1.90 -12.00
N ILE A 59 8.41 -0.89 -12.69
CA ILE A 59 7.21 -1.02 -13.53
C ILE A 59 7.52 -0.38 -14.88
N GLY A 60 7.39 -1.16 -15.96
CA GLY A 60 7.60 -0.68 -17.33
C GLY A 60 9.03 -0.22 -17.64
N ASN A 61 10.03 -0.68 -16.89
CA ASN A 61 11.42 -0.26 -17.11
C ASN A 61 12.02 -0.94 -18.35
N ASN A 62 12.45 -0.14 -19.32
CA ASN A 62 13.18 -0.63 -20.49
C ASN A 62 14.59 -1.09 -20.12
N VAL A 63 15.22 -1.86 -21.00
CA VAL A 63 16.64 -2.21 -20.89
C VAL A 63 17.48 -0.92 -20.81
N GLY A 64 18.26 -0.76 -19.74
CA GLY A 64 19.05 0.44 -19.47
C GLY A 64 18.27 1.65 -18.93
N GLY A 65 16.98 1.48 -18.59
CA GLY A 65 16.13 2.54 -18.06
C GLY A 65 16.26 2.75 -16.53
N ASN A 66 15.65 3.84 -16.06
CA ASN A 66 15.71 4.29 -14.67
C ASN A 66 14.36 4.20 -13.92
N ALA A 67 13.38 3.45 -14.46
CA ALA A 67 12.07 3.25 -13.82
C ALA A 67 12.15 2.17 -12.73
N VAL A 68 13.06 2.38 -11.77
CA VAL A 68 13.30 1.50 -10.62
C VAL A 68 13.54 2.35 -9.37
N VAL A 69 12.95 1.94 -8.25
CA VAL A 69 13.08 2.60 -6.94
C VAL A 69 13.33 1.53 -5.90
N ASN A 70 14.24 1.80 -4.95
CA ASN A 70 14.37 1.02 -3.73
C ASN A 70 14.09 1.92 -2.53
N ALA A 71 13.17 1.52 -1.65
CA ALA A 71 12.75 2.35 -0.53
C ALA A 71 12.43 1.51 0.71
N LEU A 72 12.55 2.12 1.89
CA LEU A 72 11.96 1.58 3.12
C LEU A 72 10.47 1.93 3.12
N TRP A 73 9.62 0.94 2.94
CA TRP A 73 8.17 1.09 2.99
C TRP A 73 7.68 0.86 4.41
N GLN A 74 6.77 1.69 4.90
CA GLN A 74 6.15 1.56 6.22
C GLN A 74 4.63 1.46 6.08
N GLY A 75 4.03 0.56 6.86
CA GLY A 75 2.59 0.39 6.90
C GLY A 75 2.19 -0.76 7.83
N ILE A 76 1.12 -1.46 7.46
CA ILE A 76 0.64 -2.66 8.17
C ILE A 76 0.72 -3.89 7.27
N LYS A 77 0.81 -5.09 7.87
CA LYS A 77 0.75 -6.34 7.10
C LYS A 77 -0.65 -6.54 6.53
N LEU A 78 -0.77 -6.86 5.24
CA LEU A 78 -2.04 -7.23 4.58
C LEU A 78 -2.78 -8.37 5.32
N LYS A 79 -2.05 -9.26 6.00
CA LYS A 79 -2.62 -10.32 6.85
C LYS A 79 -3.55 -9.77 7.94
N TYR A 80 -3.28 -8.57 8.47
CA TYR A 80 -4.17 -7.91 9.44
C TYR A 80 -5.55 -7.70 8.83
N LEU A 81 -5.64 -7.10 7.64
CA LEU A 81 -6.91 -6.85 6.94
C LEU A 81 -7.71 -8.14 6.72
N ARG A 82 -7.03 -9.23 6.33
CA ARG A 82 -7.67 -10.55 6.17
C ARG A 82 -8.23 -11.11 7.47
N ILE A 83 -7.51 -10.93 8.59
CA ILE A 83 -7.98 -11.37 9.91
C ILE A 83 -9.18 -10.53 10.35
N THR A 84 -9.13 -9.22 10.11
CA THR A 84 -10.21 -8.29 10.48
C THR A 84 -11.51 -8.57 9.71
N ALA A 85 -11.43 -8.89 8.42
CA ALA A 85 -12.60 -9.18 7.58
C ALA A 85 -13.04 -10.66 7.59
N GLY A 86 -12.18 -11.57 8.04
CA GLY A 86 -12.40 -13.03 7.97
C GLY A 86 -12.18 -13.63 6.56
N ASP A 87 -12.03 -14.95 6.47
CA ASP A 87 -11.77 -15.66 5.22
C ASP A 87 -13.05 -16.33 4.72
N GLY A 88 -13.68 -15.73 3.70
CA GLY A 88 -14.97 -16.22 3.17
C GLY A 88 -14.90 -17.62 2.55
N ARG A 89 -13.71 -18.23 2.40
CA ARG A 89 -13.55 -19.64 1.98
C ARG A 89 -13.79 -20.65 3.10
N ARG A 90 -13.93 -20.19 4.35
CA ARG A 90 -14.19 -21.04 5.52
C ARG A 90 -15.67 -21.13 5.90
N LEU A 91 -16.54 -20.49 5.11
CA LEU A 91 -18.00 -20.58 5.20
C LEU A 91 -18.55 -21.71 4.34
#